data_AF-A0A6L5Q455-F1
#
_entry.id   AF-A0A6L5Q455-F1
#
_cell.length_a   1.000
_cell.length_b   1.000
_cell.length_c   1.000
_cell.angle_alpha   90.00
_cell.angle_beta   90.00
_cell.angle_gamma   90.00
#
_symmetry.space_group_name_H-M   'P 1'
#
loop_
_entity.id
_entity.type
_entity.pdbx_description
1 polymer ?
#
loop_
_entity_poly.entity_id
_entity_poly.type
_entity_poly.pdbx_seq_one_letter_code
_entity_poly.pdbx_strand_id
1 'polypeptide(L)' 'MVGKTFEEFLIEAGHKVKVEVNKLTKEIMYHIDGETISSNDISKSQYAGLQRRYTMLSKNKLKK' A
#
# COMPACT_ATOMS: atom_id res chain seq x y z
N MET A 1 5.62 3.81 15.14
CA MET A 1 5.54 3.51 13.69
C MET A 1 5.70 4.82 12.90
N VAL A 2 6.86 5.48 12.94
CA VAL A 2 7.13 6.75 12.21
C VAL A 2 7.62 6.39 10.81
N GLY A 3 7.18 7.10 9.77
CA GLY A 3 7.76 7.01 8.42
C GLY A 3 7.44 5.78 7.57
N LYS A 4 6.66 4.81 8.07
CA LYS A 4 6.46 3.57 7.31
C LYS A 4 5.65 3.79 6.04
N THR A 5 6.16 3.30 4.91
CA THR A 5 5.45 3.28 3.63
C THR A 5 4.34 2.23 3.66
N PHE A 6 3.41 2.30 2.70
CA PHE A 6 2.38 1.28 2.57
C PHE A 6 2.97 -0.11 2.25
N GLU A 7 4.10 -0.17 1.55
CA GLU A 7 4.87 -1.39 1.31
C GLU A 7 5.35 -2.01 2.62
N GLU A 8 5.98 -1.22 3.49
CA GLU A 8 6.45 -1.72 4.78
C GLU A 8 5.29 -2.22 5.65
N PHE A 9 4.14 -1.54 5.61
CA PHE A 9 2.95 -2.00 6.32
C PHE A 9 2.45 -3.37 5.83
N LEU A 10 2.50 -3.62 4.52
CA LEU A 10 2.11 -4.90 3.94
C LEU A 10 3.13 -6.00 4.28
N ILE A 11 4.43 -5.69 4.30
CA ILE A 11 5.48 -6.62 4.72
C ILE A 11 5.29 -7.03 6.20
N GLU A 12 4.96 -6.07 7.07
CA GLU A 12 4.64 -6.37 8.48
C GLU A 12 3.38 -7.21 8.67
N ALA A 13 2.44 -7.10 7.74
CA ALA A 13 1.25 -7.96 7.70
C ALA A 13 1.55 -9.38 7.16
N GLY A 14 2.80 -9.66 6.78
CA GLY A 14 3.26 -10.98 6.34
C GLY A 14 3.22 -11.21 4.82
N HIS A 15 2.97 -10.17 4.04
CA HIS A 15 2.92 -10.26 2.58
C HIS A 15 4.30 -10.07 1.94
N LYS A 16 4.56 -10.75 0.82
CA LYS A 16 5.71 -10.47 -0.03
C LYS A 16 5.38 -9.34 -0.97
N VAL A 17 6.06 -8.21 -0.83
CA VAL A 17 5.75 -6.99 -1.59
C VAL A 17 6.94 -6.55 -2.42
N LYS A 18 6.68 -6.07 -3.63
CA LYS A 18 7.62 -5.30 -4.43
C LYS A 18 6.88 -4.12 -5.05
N VAL A 19 7.49 -2.94 -5.00
CA VAL A 19 6.92 -1.72 -5.58
C VAL A 19 7.69 -1.29 -6.82
N GLU A 20 6.97 -0.91 -7.87
CA GLU A 20 7.55 -0.29 -9.05
C GLU A 20 6.70 0.90 -9.52
N VAL A 21 7.32 1.81 -10.26
CA VAL A 21 6.59 2.91 -10.91
C VAL A 21 6.41 2.56 -12.37
N ASN A 22 5.16 2.47 -12.81
CA ASN A 22 4.83 2.30 -14.22
C ASN A 22 5.24 3.56 -14.97
N LYS A 23 6.22 3.45 -15.87
CA LYS A 23 6.78 4.60 -16.61
C LYS A 23 5.79 5.23 -17.59
N LEU A 24 4.77 4.48 -18.04
CA LEU A 24 3.76 4.95 -18.99
C LEU A 24 2.65 5.72 -18.27
N THR A 25 2.10 5.15 -17.20
CA THR A 25 0.97 5.75 -16.47
C THR A 25 1.40 6.64 -15.30
N LYS A 26 2.69 6.60 -14.92
CA LYS A 26 3.25 7.20 -13.70
C LYS A 26 2.59 6.71 -12.40
N GLU A 27 1.90 5.57 -12.46
CA GLU A 27 1.26 4.95 -11.31
C GLU A 27 2.25 4.07 -10.53
N ILE A 28 1.98 3.93 -9.24
CA ILE A 28 2.71 2.99 -8.40
C ILE A 28 2.03 1.63 -8.54
N MET A 29 2.79 0.61 -8.94
CA MET A 29 2.34 -0.76 -9.01
C MET A 29 2.89 -1.53 -7.82
N TYR A 30 2.00 -2.19 -7.08
CA TYR A 30 2.33 -3.09 -5.99
C TYR A 30 2.24 -4.52 -6.49
N HIS A 31 3.31 -5.29 -6.30
CA HIS A 31 3.34 -6.73 -6.49
C HIS A 31 3.25 -7.39 -5.13
N ILE A 32 2.07 -7.89 -4.76
CA ILE A 32 1.76 -8.44 -3.44
C ILE A 32 1.44 -9.92 -3.61
N ASP A 33 2.25 -10.81 -3.02
CA ASP A 33 2.10 -12.27 -3.07
C ASP A 33 1.94 -12.86 -4.50
N GLY A 34 2.53 -12.19 -5.50
CA GLY A 34 2.45 -12.59 -6.90
C GLY A 34 1.30 -11.95 -7.68
N GLU A 35 0.44 -11.16 -7.04
CA GLU A 35 -0.56 -10.33 -7.70
C GLU A 35 -0.02 -8.92 -7.96
N THR A 36 -0.28 -8.38 -9.15
CA THR A 36 0.07 -7.01 -9.51
C THR A 36 -1.16 -6.12 -9.41
N ILE A 37 -1.04 -5.02 -8.66
CA ILE A 37 -2.11 -4.06 -8.49
C ILE A 37 -1.63 -2.60 -8.55
N SER A 38 -2.36 -1.77 -9.30
CA SER A 38 -2.14 -0.32 -9.33
C SER A 38 -2.55 0.33 -8.02
N SER A 39 -1.83 1.39 -7.62
CA SER A 39 -2.19 2.25 -6.50
C SER A 39 -3.60 2.83 -6.59
N ASN A 40 -4.14 3.00 -7.81
CA ASN A 40 -5.49 3.49 -8.03
C ASN A 40 -6.56 2.42 -7.74
N ASP A 41 -6.26 1.16 -8.01
CA ASP A 41 -7.19 0.05 -7.86
C ASP A 41 -7.08 -0.66 -6.51
N ILE A 42 -6.06 -0.36 -5.71
CA ILE A 42 -5.84 -1.02 -4.43
C ILE A 42 -7.04 -0.89 -3.47
N SER A 43 -7.77 0.23 -3.56
CA SER A 43 -8.98 0.49 -2.79
C SER A 43 -10.18 -0.41 -3.16
N LYS A 44 -10.12 -1.07 -4.31
CA LYS A 44 -11.12 -2.00 -4.83
C LYS A 44 -10.68 -3.47 -4.75
N SER A 45 -9.49 -3.73 -4.24
CA SER A 45 -8.89 -5.07 -4.19
C SER A 45 -9.09 -5.77 -2.86
N GLN A 46 -8.60 -7.01 -2.77
CA GLN A 46 -8.51 -7.73 -1.51
C GLN A 46 -7.66 -6.98 -0.46
N TYR A 47 -6.74 -6.12 -0.88
CA TYR A 47 -5.89 -5.31 0.01
C TYR A 47 -6.53 -3.98 0.44
N ALA A 48 -7.78 -3.69 0.02
CA ALA A 48 -8.48 -2.46 0.38
C ALA A 48 -8.62 -2.28 1.90
N GLY A 49 -8.84 -3.37 2.63
CA GLY A 49 -8.90 -3.36 4.09
C GLY A 49 -7.57 -2.91 4.73
N LEU A 50 -6.46 -3.40 4.19
CA LEU A 50 -5.11 -3.03 4.64
C LEU A 50 -4.78 -1.58 4.30
N GLN A 51 -5.14 -1.11 3.09
CA GLN A 51 -4.98 0.29 2.69
C GLN A 51 -5.77 1.23 3.61
N ARG A 52 -7.01 0.88 3.98
CA ARG A 52 -7.82 1.67 4.91
C ARG A 52 -7.20 1.74 6.29
N ARG A 53 -6.70 0.60 6.82
CA ARG A 53 -5.99 0.55 8.11
C ARG A 53 -4.74 1.42 8.09
N TYR A 54 -3.90 1.29 7.07
CA TYR A 54 -2.73 2.13 6.87
C TYR A 54 -3.10 3.62 6.83
N THR A 55 -4.12 3.99 6.06
CA THR A 55 -4.59 5.38 5.94
C THR A 55 -5.14 5.93 7.26
N MET A 56 -5.84 5.12 8.05
CA MET A 56 -6.33 5.53 9.37
C MET A 56 -5.17 5.74 10.34
N LEU A 57 -4.19 4.83 10.36
CA LEU A 57 -2.99 4.94 11.19
C LEU A 57 -2.11 6.14 10.80
N SER A 58 -2.06 6.51 9.53
CA SER A 58 -1.34 7.69 9.06
C SER A 58 -2.10 8.99 9.38
N LYS A 59 -3.43 9.03 9.21
CA LYS A 59 -4.27 10.20 9.52
C LYS A 59 -4.38 10.49 11.01
N ASN A 60 -4.37 9.47 11.88
CA ASN A 60 -4.45 9.67 13.33
C ASN A 60 -3.24 10.44 13.91
N LYS A 61 -2.20 10.64 13.10
CA LYS A 61 -1.04 11.49 13.46
C LYS A 61 -1.19 12.95 13.07
N LEU A 62 -2.03 13.29 12.10
CA LEU A 62 -2.28 14.69 11.68
C LEU A 62 -3.20 15.43 12.66
N LYS A 63 -3.73 14.74 13.68
CA LYS A 63 -4.62 15.30 14.71
C LYS A 63 -3.95 15.54 16.07
N LYS A 64 -2.62 15.49 16.17
CA LYS A 64 -1.90 15.68 17.43
C LYS A 64 -0.98 16.88 17.39
#